data_AF-A0A7I7LJU8-F1
#
_entry.id   AF-A0A7I7LJU8-F1
#
_cell.length_a   1.000
_cell.length_b   1.000
_cell.length_c   1.000
_cell.angle_alpha   90.00
_cell.angle_beta   90.00
_cell.angle_gamma   90.00
#
_symmetry.space_group_name_H-M   'P 1'
#
loop_
_entity.id
_entity.type
_entity.pdbx_description
1 polymer ?
#
loop_
_entity_poly.entity_id
_entity_poly.type
_entity_poly.pdbx_seq_one_letter_code
_entity_poly.pdbx_strand_id
1 'polypeptide(L)' 'MAGRPVHTFEVVGTQQLAPHMVRVRVGGSGFDTFVPSEFTDSYVKLVSSHMTSTWPHCLGR' A
#
# COMPACT_ATOMS: atom_id res chain seq x y z
N MET A 1 11.46 5.98 17.20
CA MET A 1 10.72 5.13 16.24
C MET A 1 10.28 5.99 15.08
N ALA A 2 11.12 6.15 14.05
CA ALA A 2 10.71 6.86 12.84
C ALA A 2 9.75 5.94 12.09
N GLY A 3 8.44 6.19 12.20
CA GLY A 3 7.44 5.45 11.45
C GLY A 3 7.73 5.60 9.96
N ARG A 4 7.86 4.48 9.25
CA ARG A 4 7.92 4.52 7.78
C ARG A 4 6.67 5.25 7.29
N PRO A 5 6.79 6.25 6.39
CA PRO A 5 5.64 7.00 5.90
C PRO A 5 4.53 6.07 5.42
N VAL A 6 3.33 6.26 5.96
CA VAL A 6 2.12 5.56 5.51
C VAL A 6 1.34 6.53 4.65
N HIS A 7 1.11 6.15 3.40
CA HIS A 7 0.29 6.91 2.47
C HIS A 7 -1.10 6.29 2.41
N THR A 8 -2.12 7.12 2.59
CA THR A 8 -3.51 6.71 2.35
C THR A 8 -3.85 6.96 0.88
N PHE A 9 -4.39 5.94 0.22
CA PHE A 9 -4.81 6.03 -1.17
C PHE A 9 -6.27 5.66 -1.33
N GLU A 10 -6.85 6.11 -2.43
CA GLU A 10 -8.20 5.74 -2.86
C GLU A 10 -8.13 4.70 -3.98
N VAL A 11 -9.04 3.73 -3.95
CA VAL A 11 -9.19 2.78 -5.06
C VAL A 11 -9.95 3.47 -6.19
N VAL A 12 -9.25 3.78 -7.28
CA VAL A 12 -9.83 4.46 -8.46
C VAL A 12 -10.31 3.47 -9.52
N GLY A 13 -10.00 2.18 -9.37
CA GLY A 13 -10.58 1.13 -10.20
C GLY A 13 -9.99 -0.23 -9.95
N THR A 14 -10.73 -1.24 -10.40
CA THR A 14 -10.35 -2.66 -10.33
C THR A 14 -10.53 -3.31 -11.68
N GLN A 15 -9.69 -4.30 -12.00
CA GLN A 15 -9.76 -5.06 -13.23
C GLN A 15 -9.34 -6.50 -12.98
N GLN A 16 -10.20 -7.47 -13.35
CA GLN A 16 -9.82 -8.88 -13.38
C GLN A 16 -8.93 -9.13 -14.61
N LEU A 17 -7.69 -9.59 -14.41
CA LEU A 17 -6.76 -9.91 -15.50
C LEU A 17 -6.78 -11.40 -15.86
N ALA A 18 -7.08 -12.26 -14.88
CA ALA A 18 -7.17 -13.72 -15.01
C ALA A 18 -8.10 -14.25 -13.91
N PRO A 19 -8.56 -15.52 -13.92
CA PRO A 19 -9.50 -16.03 -12.91
C PRO A 19 -9.12 -15.80 -11.45
N HIS A 20 -7.83 -15.73 -11.13
CA HIS A 20 -7.31 -15.51 -9.77
C HIS A 20 -6.37 -14.29 -9.68
N MET A 21 -6.47 -13.33 -10.60
CA MET A 21 -5.63 -12.13 -10.59
C MET A 21 -6.47 -10.86 -10.79
N VAL A 22 -6.44 -10.00 -9.79
CA VAL A 22 -7.11 -8.69 -9.79
C VAL A 22 -6.05 -7.60 -9.75
N ARG A 23 -6.11 -6.67 -10.71
CA ARG A 23 -5.36 -5.42 -10.64
C ARG A 23 -6.22 -4.37 -9.93
N VAL A 24 -5.65 -3.76 -8.90
CA VAL A 24 -6.21 -2.60 -8.22
C VAL A 24 -5.39 -1.37 -8.61
N ARG A 25 -6.05 -0.32 -9.09
CA ARG A 25 -5.43 0.98 -9.34
C ARG A 25 -5.74 1.90 -8.17
N VAL A 26 -4.71 2.50 -7.61
CA VAL A 26 -4.80 3.42 -6.48
C VAL A 26 -4.39 4.83 -6.90
N GLY A 27 -5.02 5.84 -6.32
CA GLY A 27 -4.77 7.25 -6.59
C GLY A 27 -5.22 8.14 -5.44
N GLY A 28 -5.58 9.39 -5.75
CA GLY A 28 -5.97 10.41 -4.78
C GLY A 28 -4.81 11.29 -4.34
N SER A 29 -5.09 12.31 -3.52
CA SER A 29 -4.12 13.32 -3.07
C SER A 29 -2.95 12.76 -2.24
N GLY A 30 -3.11 11.56 -1.65
CA GLY A 30 -2.02 10.86 -0.98
C GLY A 30 -0.88 10.43 -1.91
N PHE A 31 -1.10 10.44 -3.24
CA PHE A 31 -0.10 10.12 -4.25
C PHE A 31 0.89 11.26 -4.53
N ASP A 32 0.53 12.51 -4.23
CA ASP A 32 1.38 13.68 -4.52
C ASP A 32 2.71 13.65 -3.74
N THR A 33 2.73 12.95 -2.61
CA THR A 33 3.91 12.80 -1.74
C THR A 33 4.60 11.45 -1.88
N PHE A 34 4.09 10.57 -2.75
CA PHE A 34 4.66 9.25 -2.98
C PHE A 34 5.83 9.34 -3.97
N VAL A 35 7.02 8.96 -3.53
CA VAL A 35 8.21 8.90 -4.39
C VAL A 35 8.45 7.45 -4.82
N PRO A 36 8.30 7.11 -6.11
CA PRO A 36 8.59 5.78 -6.60
C PRO A 36 10.10 5.50 -6.56
N SER A 37 10.48 4.24 -6.45
CA SER A 37 11.87 3.84 -6.70
C SER A 37 12.16 3.78 -8.20
N GLU A 38 13.43 3.77 -8.58
CA GLU A 38 13.87 3.66 -9.98
C GLU A 38 13.56 2.28 -10.61
N PHE A 39 13.19 1.29 -9.78
CA PHE A 39 12.87 -0.05 -10.22
C PHE A 39 11.39 -0.25 -10.48
N THR A 40 11.06 -0.86 -11.61
CA THR A 40 9.66 -1.15 -12.00
C THR A 40 9.02 -2.22 -11.13
N ASP A 41 9.81 -3.08 -10.47
CA ASP A 41 9.38 -4.17 -9.59
C ASP A 41 9.34 -3.78 -8.09
N SER A 42 9.37 -2.49 -7.79
CA SER A 42 9.21 -1.97 -6.43
C SER A 42 7.91 -2.45 -5.79
N TYR A 43 7.97 -2.87 -4.53
CA TYR A 43 6.79 -3.28 -3.77
C TYR A 43 6.52 -2.35 -2.58
N VAL A 44 5.26 -2.32 -2.15
CA VAL A 44 4.80 -1.61 -0.95
C VAL A 44 4.12 -2.59 0.01
N LYS A 45 4.00 -2.20 1.28
CA LYS A 45 3.19 -2.93 2.26
C LYS A 45 1.82 -2.28 2.35
N LEU A 46 0.76 -3.08 2.26
CA LEU A 46 -0.61 -2.61 2.48
C LEU A 46 -0.97 -2.71 3.96
N VAL A 47 -1.67 -1.68 4.47
CA VAL A 47 -2.19 -1.65 5.84
C VAL A 47 -3.70 -1.54 5.77
N SER A 48 -4.40 -2.45 6.44
CA SER A 48 -5.86 -2.47 6.50
C SER A 48 -6.33 -1.82 7.79
N SER A 49 -7.19 -0.80 7.69
CA SER A 49 -7.71 -0.03 8.83
C SER A 49 -8.57 -0.84 9.81
N HIS A 50 -9.12 -1.99 9.37
CA HIS A 50 -9.98 -2.83 10.21
C HIS A 50 -9.24 -3.86 11.08
N MET A 51 -7.91 -3.95 11.02
CA MET A 51 -7.22 -4.88 11.91
C MET A 51 -6.94 -4.20 13.26
N THR A 52 -7.91 -4.22 14.18
CA THR A 52 -7.64 -4.14 15.61
C THR A 52 -6.88 -5.40 16.03
N SER A 53 -5.62 -5.48 15.60
CA SER A 53 -4.63 -6.38 16.16
C SER A 53 -3.31 -5.61 16.09
N THR A 54 -2.94 -5.11 17.26
CA THR A 54 -1.59 -4.72 17.61
C THR A 54 -0.64 -5.85 17.20
N TRP A 55 0.03 -5.69 16.06
CA TRP A 55 1.15 -6.54 15.67
C TRP A 55 2.40 -6.05 16.42
N PRO A 56 2.92 -6.78 17.42
CA PRO A 56 4.03 -6.28 18.23
C PRO A 56 5.39 -6.41 17.54
N HIS A 57 5.48 -7.02 16.36
CA HIS A 57 6.76 -7.47 15.79
C HIS A 57 7.22 -6.72 14.52
N CYS A 58 6.41 -5.81 13.97
CA CYS A 58 6.82 -5.02 12.79
C CYS A 58 7.49 -3.68 13.14
N LEU A 59 7.68 -3.41 14.44
CA LEU A 59 8.33 -2.22 14.97
C LEU A 59 9.50 -2.64 15.87
N GLY A 60 10.54 -3.21 15.26
CA GLY A 60 11.88 -3.32 15.86
C GLY A 60 12.05 -4.36 16.96
N ARG A 61 12.47 -5.56 16.55
CA ARG A 61 13.57 -6.28 17.21
C ARG A 61 14.50 -6.81 16.14
#